data_AF-A0A258R0Q6-F1
#
_entry.id   AF-A0A258R0Q6-F1
#
_cell.length_a   1.000
_cell.length_b   1.000
_cell.length_c   1.000
_cell.angle_alpha   90.00
_cell.angle_beta   90.00
_cell.angle_gamma   90.00
#
_symmetry.space_group_name_H-M   'P 1'
#
loop_
_entity.id
_entity.type
_entity.pdbx_description
1 polymer ?
#
loop_
_entity_poly.entity_id
_entity_poly.type
_entity_poly.pdbx_seq_one_letter_code
_entity_poly.pdbx_strand_id
1 'polypeptide(L)'
;MHMNRREFLQLLAVAAASGMTLDSKSALAGNAPANFYDVPRHGNVSFLHFTDCHAQLLPVWFREPNVNLGIGGSLGKAPHLVGQHLLKQYGIKPGSAEAHAFTYLDFTEAAKVYGKVGGFAHLKTLVDKMRAQRPGALLLDGGDTWQGSATSLWTNAQDMVDACIKLGVNVMTPHWEAMFGADRMMEIINNDFKKAGMDFVAQNVVTNDFGDQVFKPYV
;
A
#
# COMPACT_ATOMS: atom_id res chain seq x y z
N MET A 1 14.84 36.41 28.70
CA MET A 1 14.66 35.70 29.99
C MET A 1 15.27 34.31 29.81
N HIS A 2 16.41 34.05 30.45
CA HIS A 2 17.08 32.74 30.35
C HIS A 2 16.57 31.84 31.48
N MET A 3 15.90 30.76 31.11
CA MET A 3 15.43 29.74 32.03
C MET A 3 16.62 28.87 32.47
N ASN A 4 16.81 28.68 33.77
CA ASN A 4 17.87 27.81 34.26
C ASN A 4 17.42 26.34 34.34
N ARG A 5 18.38 25.40 34.43
CA ARG A 5 18.10 23.96 34.46
C ARG A 5 17.12 23.56 35.57
N ARG A 6 17.14 24.25 36.71
CA ARG A 6 16.27 23.96 37.85
C ARG A 6 14.84 24.38 37.57
N GLU A 7 14.64 25.57 37.03
CA GLU A 7 13.34 26.09 36.60
C GLU A 7 12.72 25.20 35.52
N PHE A 8 13.53 24.75 34.55
CA PHE A 8 13.09 23.81 33.52
C PHE A 8 12.61 22.47 34.11
N LEU A 9 13.38 21.88 35.04
CA LEU A 9 12.99 20.63 35.70
C LEU A 9 11.76 20.79 36.60
N GLN A 10 11.59 21.94 37.26
CA GLN A 10 10.40 22.24 38.06
C GLN A 10 9.16 22.39 37.18
N LEU A 11 9.28 23.05 36.03
CA LEU A 11 8.20 23.14 35.04
C LEU A 11 7.78 21.78 34.51
N LEU A 12 8.73 20.90 34.19
CA LEU A 12 8.44 19.52 33.78
C LEU A 12 7.78 18.70 34.90
N ALA A 13 8.22 18.86 36.16
CA ALA A 13 7.63 18.16 37.30
C ALA A 13 6.18 18.63 37.57
N VAL A 14 5.92 19.93 37.46
CA VAL A 14 4.56 20.48 37.59
C VAL A 14 3.68 20.02 36.43
N ALA A 15 4.19 20.00 35.19
CA ALA A 15 3.48 19.46 34.03
C ALA A 15 3.10 17.98 34.27
N ALA A 16 4.05 17.14 34.65
CA ALA A 16 3.79 15.73 34.95
C ALA A 16 2.77 15.52 36.09
N ALA A 17 2.89 16.28 37.20
CA ALA A 17 1.97 16.20 38.33
C ALA A 17 0.56 16.73 38.01
N SER A 18 0.45 17.67 37.07
CA SER A 18 -0.82 18.21 36.57
C SER A 18 -1.52 17.30 35.54
N GLY A 19 -0.98 16.12 35.26
CA GLY A 19 -1.55 15.18 34.30
C GLY A 19 -1.17 15.48 32.84
N MET A 20 -0.31 16.47 32.58
CA MET A 20 0.37 16.57 31.29
C MET A 20 1.39 15.43 31.21
N THR A 21 0.97 14.38 30.53
CA THR A 21 1.78 13.23 30.18
C THR A 21 2.82 13.67 29.15
N LEU A 22 4.02 13.98 29.63
CA LEU A 22 5.20 14.33 28.81
C LEU A 22 5.59 13.20 27.83
N ASP A 23 5.05 12.00 28.05
CA ASP A 23 5.23 10.80 27.24
C ASP A 23 3.87 10.14 26.90
N SER A 24 2.79 10.93 26.73
CA SER A 24 1.56 10.33 26.21
C SER A 24 1.74 10.00 24.74
N LYS A 25 1.70 8.69 24.47
CA LYS A 25 1.45 8.15 23.14
C LYS A 25 0.25 8.82 22.48
N SER A 26 -0.78 9.23 23.23
CA SER A 26 -1.95 9.94 22.69
C SER A 26 -1.73 11.42 22.36
N ALA A 27 -0.80 12.15 22.99
CA ALA A 27 -0.47 13.53 22.61
C ALA A 27 0.57 13.61 21.48
N LEU A 28 1.39 12.56 21.33
CA LEU A 28 2.33 12.41 20.21
C LEU A 28 1.70 11.70 18.99
N ALA A 29 0.64 10.91 19.19
CA ALA A 29 -0.09 10.25 18.12
C ALA A 29 -1.06 11.20 17.43
N GLY A 30 -0.71 11.66 16.24
CA GLY A 30 -1.69 12.19 15.30
C GLY A 30 -2.58 11.06 14.80
N ASN A 31 -3.52 10.54 15.59
CA ASN A 31 -4.46 9.53 15.08
C ASN A 31 -5.09 10.05 13.78
N ALA A 32 -5.09 9.20 12.75
CA ALA A 32 -5.84 9.51 11.54
C ALA A 32 -7.28 9.80 11.95
N PRO A 33 -7.88 10.91 11.47
CA PRO A 33 -9.24 11.28 11.88
C PRO A 33 -10.21 10.14 11.53
N ALA A 34 -11.30 9.98 12.29
CA ALA A 34 -12.21 8.85 12.11
C ALA A 34 -12.80 8.75 10.68
N ASN A 35 -12.86 9.88 9.97
CA ASN A 35 -13.32 10.01 8.61
C ASN A 35 -12.18 9.99 7.56
N PHE A 36 -10.97 9.53 7.92
CA PHE A 36 -9.80 9.54 7.04
C PHE A 36 -10.06 8.89 5.66
N TYR A 37 -10.84 7.81 5.66
CA TYR A 37 -11.21 7.08 4.44
C TYR A 37 -12.58 7.52 3.87
N ASP A 38 -13.17 8.61 4.34
CA ASP A 38 -14.44 9.10 3.80
C ASP A 38 -14.15 10.05 2.64
N VAL A 39 -14.36 9.57 1.41
CA VAL A 39 -14.07 10.33 0.20
C VAL A 39 -15.38 10.76 -0.47
N PRO A 40 -15.62 12.06 -0.70
CA PRO A 40 -16.83 12.53 -1.38
C PRO A 40 -17.03 11.88 -2.74
N ARG A 41 -18.28 11.59 -3.11
CA ARG A 41 -18.58 11.00 -4.42
C ARG A 41 -18.24 11.98 -5.55
N HIS A 42 -17.50 11.51 -6.54
CA HIS A 42 -17.12 12.27 -7.72
C HIS A 42 -16.99 11.34 -8.93
N GLY A 43 -17.46 11.80 -10.09
CA GLY A 43 -17.41 11.05 -11.35
C GLY A 43 -18.44 9.90 -11.46
N ASN A 44 -18.41 9.23 -12.61
CA ASN A 44 -19.32 8.13 -12.94
C ASN A 44 -18.68 6.74 -12.80
N VAL A 45 -17.35 6.69 -12.81
CA VAL A 45 -16.54 5.47 -12.69
C VAL A 45 -15.64 5.63 -11.48
N SER A 46 -15.39 4.53 -10.78
CA SER A 46 -14.49 4.51 -9.62
C SER A 46 -13.58 3.30 -9.73
N PHE A 47 -12.28 3.55 -9.70
CA PHE A 47 -11.24 2.52 -9.67
C PHE A 47 -10.62 2.51 -8.28
N LEU A 48 -10.54 1.32 -7.70
CA LEU A 48 -9.67 1.00 -6.58
C LEU A 48 -8.47 0.29 -7.19
N HIS A 49 -7.26 0.62 -6.73
CA HIS A 49 -6.04 0.06 -7.30
C HIS A 49 -5.04 -0.22 -6.20
N PHE A 50 -4.39 -1.38 -6.29
CA PHE A 50 -3.20 -1.73 -5.53
C PHE A 50 -2.24 -2.49 -6.47
N THR A 51 -0.97 -2.54 -6.10
CA THR A 51 0.09 -3.17 -6.90
C THR A 51 1.25 -3.54 -5.98
N ASP A 52 2.12 -4.43 -6.43
CA ASP A 52 3.42 -4.75 -5.80
C ASP A 52 3.27 -5.16 -4.33
N CYS A 53 2.21 -5.91 -4.00
CA CYS A 53 2.03 -6.36 -2.62
C CYS A 53 3.03 -7.44 -2.23
N HIS A 54 3.71 -8.06 -3.20
CA HIS A 54 4.76 -9.06 -3.05
C HIS A 54 4.43 -10.13 -2.00
N ALA A 55 3.26 -10.74 -2.15
CA ALA A 55 2.71 -11.76 -1.27
C ALA A 55 2.69 -11.41 0.25
N GLN A 56 2.64 -10.11 0.60
CA GLN A 56 2.46 -9.65 1.98
C GLN A 56 0.99 -9.79 2.40
N LEU A 57 0.59 -11.04 2.67
CA LEU A 57 -0.76 -11.37 3.11
C LEU A 57 -1.11 -10.74 4.47
N LEU A 58 -0.11 -10.68 5.36
CA LEU A 58 -0.21 -10.11 6.70
C LEU A 58 0.36 -8.68 6.74
N PRO A 59 -0.08 -7.83 7.70
CA PRO A 59 0.49 -6.50 7.86
C PRO A 59 2.00 -6.53 8.13
N VAL A 60 2.71 -5.54 7.58
CA VAL A 60 4.17 -5.39 7.69
C VAL A 60 4.61 -4.00 8.13
N TRP A 61 5.85 -3.90 8.62
CA TRP A 61 6.54 -2.61 8.73
C TRP A 61 7.26 -2.35 7.40
N PHE A 62 6.70 -1.46 6.59
CA PHE A 62 7.29 -1.09 5.30
C PHE A 62 7.78 0.35 5.37
N ARG A 63 9.06 0.55 5.04
CA ARG A 63 9.74 1.84 5.15
C ARG A 63 10.15 2.29 3.76
N GLU A 64 9.67 3.46 3.35
CA GLU A 64 10.06 4.09 2.09
C GLU A 64 11.58 4.39 2.02
N PRO A 65 12.15 4.44 0.81
CA PRO A 65 13.57 4.72 0.63
C PRO A 65 13.93 6.12 1.12
N ASN A 66 15.10 6.25 1.76
CA ASN A 66 15.67 7.55 2.10
C ASN A 66 16.49 8.20 0.97
N VAL A 67 16.74 7.44 -0.10
CA VAL A 67 17.44 7.91 -1.30
C VAL A 67 16.75 7.30 -2.50
N ASN A 68 16.33 8.15 -3.44
CA ASN A 68 15.88 7.74 -4.77
C ASN A 68 16.41 8.78 -5.78
N LEU A 69 17.34 8.37 -6.65
CA LEU A 69 18.08 9.31 -7.49
C LEU A 69 17.49 9.37 -8.90
N GLY A 70 16.88 10.51 -9.24
CA GLY A 70 16.48 10.83 -10.60
C GLY A 70 17.65 11.37 -11.41
N ILE A 71 17.80 10.92 -12.66
CA ILE A 71 18.87 11.35 -13.56
C ILE A 71 18.27 12.10 -14.76
N GLY A 72 18.99 13.11 -15.26
CA GLY A 72 18.59 13.87 -16.44
C GLY A 72 17.22 14.54 -16.26
N GLY A 73 16.31 14.28 -17.20
CA GLY A 73 14.95 14.86 -17.19
C GLY A 73 14.10 14.49 -15.97
N SER A 74 14.50 13.49 -15.18
CA SER A 74 13.80 13.02 -13.98
C SER A 74 14.36 13.59 -12.68
N LEU A 75 15.42 14.41 -12.73
CA LEU A 75 16.02 15.02 -11.54
C LEU A 75 14.99 15.90 -10.82
N GLY A 76 14.79 15.64 -9.52
CA GLY A 76 13.86 16.40 -8.68
C GLY A 76 12.39 16.25 -9.05
N LYS A 77 12.02 15.15 -9.73
CA LYS A 77 10.64 14.84 -10.11
C LYS A 77 10.18 13.54 -9.48
N ALA A 78 8.88 13.40 -9.25
CA ALA A 78 8.30 12.10 -8.94
C ALA A 78 8.62 11.10 -10.07
N PRO A 79 8.92 9.83 -9.76
CA PRO A 79 8.85 9.19 -8.43
C PRO A 79 10.11 9.34 -7.55
N HIS A 80 11.11 10.15 -7.95
CA HIS A 80 12.38 10.30 -7.24
C HIS A 80 12.37 11.31 -6.08
N LEU A 81 11.20 11.77 -5.65
CA LEU A 81 11.07 12.63 -4.47
C LEU A 81 10.96 11.76 -3.23
N VAL A 82 11.76 12.06 -2.20
CA VAL A 82 11.74 11.34 -0.91
C VAL A 82 11.63 12.32 0.26
N GLY A 83 11.19 11.81 1.41
CA GLY A 83 11.16 12.57 2.67
C GLY A 83 10.47 13.92 2.54
N GLN A 84 11.13 14.99 3.02
CA GLN A 84 10.55 16.33 3.07
C GLN A 84 10.18 16.89 1.70
N HIS A 85 10.87 16.45 0.64
CA HIS A 85 10.56 16.90 -0.72
C HIS A 85 9.27 16.29 -1.25
N LEU A 86 9.02 15.01 -0.94
CA LEU A 86 7.74 14.36 -1.22
C LEU A 86 6.61 15.04 -0.44
N LEU A 87 6.81 15.25 0.88
CA LEU A 87 5.81 15.92 1.72
C LEU A 87 5.43 17.30 1.17
N LYS A 88 6.43 18.11 0.81
CA LYS A 88 6.22 19.44 0.24
C LYS A 88 5.48 19.40 -1.10
N GLN A 89 5.87 18.49 -2.00
CA GLN A 89 5.28 18.37 -3.34
C GLN A 89 3.78 18.05 -3.30
N TYR A 90 3.38 17.18 -2.36
CA TYR A 90 2.00 16.69 -2.26
C TYR A 90 1.20 17.33 -1.13
N GLY A 91 1.77 18.32 -0.42
CA GLY A 91 1.09 19.00 0.67
C GLY A 91 0.80 18.10 1.89
N ILE A 92 1.60 17.05 2.10
CA ILE A 92 1.41 16.12 3.20
C ILE A 92 1.99 16.72 4.49
N LYS A 93 1.19 16.76 5.55
CA LYS A 93 1.61 17.30 6.84
C LYS A 93 2.66 16.36 7.49
N PRO A 94 3.82 16.87 7.95
CA PRO A 94 4.77 16.07 8.73
C PRO A 94 4.12 15.44 9.98
N GLY A 95 4.55 14.22 10.33
CA GLY A 95 4.02 13.48 11.49
C GLY A 95 2.61 12.91 11.34
N SER A 96 1.99 13.04 10.17
CA SER A 96 0.68 12.43 9.84
C SER A 96 0.77 10.94 9.50
N ALA A 97 -0.38 10.27 9.42
CA ALA A 97 -0.47 8.88 8.96
C ALA A 97 0.02 8.73 7.51
N GLU A 98 -0.26 9.70 6.65
CA GLU A 98 0.24 9.77 5.28
C GLU A 98 1.76 9.95 5.24
N ALA A 99 2.33 10.77 6.14
CA ALA A 99 3.78 10.92 6.22
C ALA A 99 4.47 9.60 6.63
N HIS A 100 3.86 8.82 7.52
CA HIS A 100 4.31 7.47 7.88
C HIS A 100 4.19 6.49 6.71
N ALA A 101 3.10 6.57 5.94
CA ALA A 101 2.86 5.68 4.81
C ALA A 101 3.76 5.96 3.61
N PHE A 102 4.07 7.23 3.32
CA PHE A 102 4.73 7.64 2.08
C PHE A 102 6.15 8.16 2.27
N THR A 103 6.67 8.17 3.50
CA THR A 103 8.05 8.62 3.72
C THR A 103 8.79 7.80 4.76
N TYR A 104 10.10 7.99 4.71
CA TYR A 104 11.04 7.41 5.64
C TYR A 104 11.19 8.26 6.91
N LEU A 105 10.59 9.44 6.99
CA LEU A 105 10.81 10.38 8.09
C LEU A 105 10.23 9.82 9.39
N ASP A 106 11.02 9.87 10.45
CA ASP A 106 10.62 9.45 11.81
C ASP A 106 10.06 8.03 11.92
N PHE A 107 10.37 7.15 10.95
CA PHE A 107 9.74 5.84 10.79
C PHE A 107 9.70 5.01 12.08
N THR A 108 10.78 4.96 12.85
CA THR A 108 10.82 4.18 14.10
C THR A 108 9.81 4.69 15.13
N GLU A 109 9.61 6.00 15.25
CA GLU A 109 8.66 6.58 16.19
C GLU A 109 7.24 6.54 15.63
N ALA A 110 7.06 6.89 14.36
CA ALA A 110 5.78 6.81 13.67
C ALA A 110 5.25 5.38 13.63
N ALA A 111 6.12 4.38 13.49
CA ALA A 111 5.75 2.97 13.56
C ALA A 111 5.06 2.63 14.89
N LYS A 112 5.63 3.06 16.03
CA LYS A 112 5.03 2.80 17.36
C LYS A 112 3.64 3.42 17.53
N VAL A 113 3.34 4.47 16.76
CA VAL A 113 2.06 5.18 16.76
C VAL A 113 1.06 4.55 15.81
N TYR A 114 1.43 4.42 14.53
CA TYR A 114 0.51 4.09 13.44
C TYR A 114 0.42 2.60 13.14
N GLY A 115 1.39 1.80 13.60
CA GLY A 115 1.35 0.37 13.35
C GLY A 115 1.83 -0.03 11.96
N LYS A 116 1.73 -1.34 11.74
CA LYS A 116 2.03 -1.99 10.46
C LYS A 116 1.04 -1.55 9.40
N VAL A 117 1.51 -1.51 8.15
CA VAL A 117 0.69 -1.20 6.97
C VAL A 117 0.28 -2.47 6.23
N GLY A 118 -0.75 -2.37 5.40
CA GLY A 118 -1.20 -3.44 4.52
C GLY A 118 -1.89 -4.60 5.24
N GLY A 119 -1.77 -5.79 4.63
CA GLY A 119 -2.48 -7.01 5.02
C GLY A 119 -3.86 -7.11 4.37
N PHE A 120 -4.18 -8.27 3.80
CA PHE A 120 -5.38 -8.46 2.97
C PHE A 120 -6.68 -8.36 3.75
N ALA A 121 -6.69 -8.70 5.04
CA ALA A 121 -7.87 -8.51 5.90
C ALA A 121 -8.22 -7.02 6.09
N HIS A 122 -7.20 -6.16 6.26
CA HIS A 122 -7.40 -4.72 6.36
C HIS A 122 -7.81 -4.12 5.01
N LEU A 123 -7.13 -4.54 3.93
CA LEU A 123 -7.48 -4.15 2.57
C LEU A 123 -8.94 -4.52 2.25
N LYS A 124 -9.41 -5.73 2.62
CA LYS A 124 -10.79 -6.14 2.41
C LYS A 124 -11.80 -5.21 3.07
N THR A 125 -11.55 -4.86 4.34
CA THR A 125 -12.39 -3.91 5.08
C THR A 125 -12.46 -2.56 4.36
N LEU A 126 -11.32 -2.05 3.88
CA LEU A 126 -11.27 -0.78 3.16
C LEU A 126 -11.97 -0.86 1.80
N VAL A 127 -11.70 -1.91 1.02
CA VAL A 127 -12.33 -2.16 -0.28
C VAL A 127 -13.85 -2.25 -0.16
N ASP A 128 -14.35 -2.97 0.85
CA ASP A 128 -15.79 -3.10 1.08
C ASP A 128 -16.43 -1.77 1.47
N LYS A 129 -15.78 -1.00 2.35
CA LYS A 129 -16.21 0.36 2.70
C LYS A 129 -16.28 1.24 1.44
N MET A 130 -15.25 1.20 0.61
CA MET A 130 -15.20 1.99 -0.62
C MET A 130 -16.28 1.57 -1.61
N ARG A 131 -16.50 0.26 -1.81
CA ARG A 131 -17.54 -0.27 -2.69
C ARG A 131 -18.96 0.03 -2.20
N ALA A 132 -19.18 0.06 -0.89
CA ALA A 132 -20.45 0.49 -0.31
C ALA A 132 -20.75 1.97 -0.62
N GLN A 133 -19.72 2.84 -0.59
CA GLN A 133 -19.84 4.25 -0.96
C GLN A 133 -19.86 4.46 -2.49
N ARG A 134 -19.28 3.53 -3.25
CA ARG A 134 -19.11 3.56 -4.71
C ARG A 134 -19.60 2.25 -5.36
N PRO A 135 -20.93 2.02 -5.43
CA PRO A 135 -21.46 0.83 -6.10
C PRO A 135 -20.96 0.74 -7.55
N GLY A 136 -20.45 -0.42 -7.93
CA GLY A 136 -19.84 -0.65 -9.25
C GLY A 136 -18.36 -0.29 -9.36
N ALA A 137 -17.68 0.08 -8.27
CA ALA A 137 -16.24 0.32 -8.30
C ALA A 137 -15.45 -0.96 -8.62
N LEU A 138 -14.52 -0.85 -9.58
CA LEU A 138 -13.63 -1.94 -9.98
C LEU A 138 -12.36 -1.92 -9.14
N LEU A 139 -11.93 -3.08 -8.66
CA LEU A 139 -10.65 -3.27 -7.99
C LEU A 139 -9.64 -3.84 -8.97
N LEU A 140 -8.55 -3.12 -9.20
CA LEU A 140 -7.50 -3.45 -10.15
C LEU A 140 -6.23 -3.82 -9.39
N ASP A 141 -5.60 -4.91 -9.80
CA ASP A 141 -4.29 -5.37 -9.32
C ASP A 141 -3.23 -5.11 -10.40
N GLY A 142 -2.25 -4.27 -10.09
CA GLY A 142 -1.16 -3.91 -10.99
C GLY A 142 -0.09 -4.99 -11.21
N GLY A 143 -0.21 -6.14 -10.54
CA GLY A 143 0.75 -7.23 -10.61
C GLY A 143 1.75 -7.22 -9.45
N ASP A 144 2.70 -8.15 -9.51
CA ASP A 144 3.68 -8.37 -8.43
C ASP A 144 3.02 -8.74 -7.11
N THR A 145 2.03 -9.62 -7.20
CA THR A 145 1.14 -10.00 -6.12
C THR A 145 1.43 -11.41 -5.62
N TRP A 146 1.71 -12.35 -6.53
CA TRP A 146 1.77 -13.77 -6.16
C TRP A 146 3.06 -14.18 -5.48
N GLN A 147 4.16 -13.43 -5.65
CA GLN A 147 5.50 -13.80 -5.23
C GLN A 147 6.01 -12.86 -4.12
N GLY A 148 6.81 -13.37 -3.17
CA GLY A 148 7.55 -12.53 -2.21
C GLY A 148 7.45 -12.95 -0.75
N SER A 149 6.78 -14.07 -0.45
CA SER A 149 6.64 -14.60 0.90
C SER A 149 6.81 -16.12 0.94
N ALA A 150 7.10 -16.64 2.15
CA ALA A 150 7.29 -18.07 2.35
C ALA A 150 6.01 -18.87 2.08
N THR A 151 4.84 -18.35 2.47
CA THR A 151 3.56 -19.03 2.25
C THR A 151 3.21 -19.12 0.77
N SER A 152 3.51 -18.07 0.01
CA SER A 152 3.37 -18.07 -1.45
C SER A 152 4.27 -19.11 -2.11
N LEU A 153 5.53 -19.23 -1.68
CA LEU A 153 6.43 -20.28 -2.15
C LEU A 153 5.90 -21.68 -1.81
N TRP A 154 5.48 -21.92 -0.57
CA TRP A 154 5.05 -23.24 -0.10
C TRP A 154 3.72 -23.69 -0.70
N THR A 155 2.87 -22.74 -1.10
CA THR A 155 1.55 -23.03 -1.69
C THR A 155 1.55 -22.89 -3.20
N ASN A 156 2.71 -22.68 -3.83
CA ASN A 156 2.82 -22.45 -5.28
C ASN A 156 1.85 -21.35 -5.74
N ALA A 157 1.92 -20.18 -5.07
CA ALA A 157 1.07 -19.00 -5.21
C ALA A 157 -0.39 -19.11 -4.74
N GLN A 158 -0.88 -20.29 -4.34
CA GLN A 158 -2.32 -20.47 -4.10
C GLN A 158 -2.86 -19.59 -2.97
N ASP A 159 -2.07 -19.30 -1.94
CA ASP A 159 -2.48 -18.41 -0.85
C ASP A 159 -2.88 -17.02 -1.36
N MET A 160 -2.07 -16.43 -2.26
CA MET A 160 -2.30 -15.12 -2.84
C MET A 160 -3.39 -15.14 -3.91
N VAL A 161 -3.50 -16.21 -4.70
CA VAL A 161 -4.62 -16.43 -5.64
C VAL A 161 -5.95 -16.39 -4.89
N ASP A 162 -6.06 -17.18 -3.82
CA ASP A 162 -7.26 -17.24 -2.98
C ASP A 162 -7.52 -15.88 -2.30
N ALA A 163 -6.47 -15.19 -1.85
CA ALA A 163 -6.57 -13.89 -1.23
C ALA A 163 -7.08 -12.82 -2.20
N CYS A 164 -6.63 -12.81 -3.46
CA CYS A 164 -7.09 -11.87 -4.49
C CYS A 164 -8.56 -12.12 -4.86
N ILE A 165 -8.95 -13.38 -5.01
CA ILE A 165 -10.33 -13.76 -5.26
C ILE A 165 -11.22 -13.30 -4.09
N LYS A 166 -10.80 -13.55 -2.84
CA LYS A 166 -11.54 -13.11 -1.65
C LYS A 166 -11.55 -11.60 -1.49
N LEU A 167 -10.49 -10.90 -1.89
CA LEU A 167 -10.44 -9.44 -1.94
C LEU A 167 -11.44 -8.88 -2.97
N GLY A 168 -11.77 -9.71 -3.97
CA GLY A 168 -12.68 -9.37 -5.05
C GLY A 168 -12.00 -8.51 -6.10
N VAL A 169 -10.76 -8.86 -6.48
CA VAL A 169 -10.08 -8.23 -7.61
C VAL A 169 -10.87 -8.51 -8.89
N ASN A 170 -11.00 -7.49 -9.74
CA ASN A 170 -11.71 -7.58 -11.01
C ASN A 170 -10.76 -7.87 -12.18
N VAL A 171 -9.63 -7.18 -12.21
CA VAL A 171 -8.64 -7.30 -13.29
C VAL A 171 -7.24 -7.32 -12.70
N MET A 172 -6.37 -8.19 -13.19
CA MET A 172 -4.93 -8.15 -12.90
C MET A 172 -4.05 -8.21 -14.16
N THR A 173 -2.80 -7.75 -14.01
CA THR A 173 -1.70 -7.93 -14.98
C THR A 173 -0.51 -8.61 -14.29
N PRO A 174 0.38 -9.32 -15.02
CA PRO A 174 1.52 -10.00 -14.41
C PRO A 174 2.85 -9.23 -14.50
N HIS A 175 3.78 -9.58 -13.61
CA HIS A 175 5.22 -9.48 -13.80
C HIS A 175 5.94 -10.63 -13.05
N TRP A 176 6.04 -10.60 -11.72
CA TRP A 176 6.65 -11.68 -10.92
C TRP A 176 5.82 -12.97 -10.89
N GLU A 177 4.54 -12.91 -11.27
CA GLU A 177 3.66 -14.08 -11.46
C GLU A 177 4.29 -15.15 -12.35
N ALA A 178 5.05 -14.73 -13.37
CA ALA A 178 5.72 -15.63 -14.31
C ALA A 178 6.83 -16.49 -13.66
N MET A 179 7.30 -16.14 -12.45
CA MET A 179 8.34 -16.92 -11.75
C MET A 179 7.86 -18.27 -11.25
N PHE A 180 6.54 -18.49 -11.16
CA PHE A 180 5.97 -19.81 -10.89
C PHE A 180 5.93 -20.73 -12.12
N GLY A 181 6.35 -20.23 -13.28
CA GLY A 181 6.34 -20.94 -14.55
C GLY A 181 5.02 -20.79 -15.31
N ALA A 182 5.12 -20.90 -16.64
CA ALA A 182 3.98 -20.70 -17.54
C ALA A 182 2.82 -21.67 -17.24
N ASP A 183 3.11 -22.95 -16.99
CA ASP A 183 2.08 -23.96 -16.71
C ASP A 183 1.24 -23.59 -15.49
N ARG A 184 1.89 -23.18 -14.39
CA ARG A 184 1.19 -22.78 -13.16
C ARG A 184 0.38 -21.51 -13.36
N MET A 185 0.95 -20.52 -14.05
CA MET A 185 0.24 -19.28 -14.36
C MET A 185 -1.01 -19.54 -15.21
N MET A 186 -0.89 -20.38 -16.25
CA MET A 186 -2.02 -20.75 -17.10
C MET A 186 -3.06 -21.60 -16.37
N GLU A 187 -2.65 -22.48 -15.44
CA GLU A 187 -3.56 -23.23 -14.58
C GLU A 187 -4.44 -22.29 -13.76
N ILE A 188 -3.85 -21.33 -13.04
CA ILE A 188 -4.57 -20.35 -12.20
C ILE A 188 -5.54 -19.52 -13.06
N ILE A 189 -5.07 -18.99 -14.20
CA ILE A 189 -5.87 -18.13 -15.07
C ILE A 189 -7.07 -18.90 -15.64
N ASN A 190 -6.85 -20.12 -16.15
CA ASN A 190 -7.89 -20.91 -16.81
C ASN A 190 -8.87 -21.55 -15.83
N ASN A 191 -8.48 -21.72 -14.57
CA ASN A 191 -9.30 -22.36 -13.55
C ASN A 191 -9.82 -21.34 -12.52
N ASP A 192 -8.98 -20.94 -11.57
CA ASP A 192 -9.37 -20.13 -10.41
C ASP A 192 -9.97 -18.78 -10.82
N PHE A 193 -9.29 -18.05 -11.73
CA PHE A 193 -9.73 -16.73 -12.16
C PHE A 193 -10.97 -16.80 -13.04
N LYS A 194 -11.01 -17.75 -13.98
CA LYS A 194 -12.19 -18.00 -14.81
C LYS A 194 -13.41 -18.33 -13.95
N LYS A 195 -13.26 -19.13 -12.90
CA LYS A 195 -14.33 -19.45 -11.94
C LYS A 195 -14.74 -18.24 -11.10
N ALA A 196 -13.79 -17.40 -10.72
CA ALA A 196 -14.04 -16.18 -9.96
C ALA A 196 -14.58 -15.01 -10.79
N GLY A 197 -14.55 -15.10 -12.13
CA GLY A 197 -14.89 -14.00 -13.02
C GLY A 197 -13.87 -12.86 -12.96
N MET A 198 -12.61 -13.17 -12.69
CA MET A 198 -11.51 -12.21 -12.66
C MET A 198 -10.77 -12.24 -14.00
N ASP A 199 -10.57 -11.06 -14.59
CA ASP A 199 -9.87 -10.94 -15.86
C ASP A 199 -8.36 -10.81 -15.66
N PHE A 200 -7.61 -11.46 -16.56
CA PHE A 200 -6.16 -11.35 -16.63
C PHE A 200 -5.79 -10.73 -17.99
N VAL A 201 -5.12 -9.59 -17.97
CA VAL A 201 -4.80 -8.82 -19.18
C VAL A 201 -3.31 -8.60 -19.31
N ALA A 202 -2.80 -8.75 -20.54
CA ALA A 202 -1.45 -8.37 -20.92
C ALA A 202 -1.35 -8.26 -22.44
N GLN A 203 -1.14 -7.04 -22.94
CA GLN A 203 -1.05 -6.78 -24.38
C GLN A 203 0.29 -7.22 -24.97
N ASN A 204 1.37 -7.08 -24.19
CA ASN A 204 2.75 -7.20 -24.66
C ASN A 204 3.34 -8.61 -24.50
N VAL A 205 2.55 -9.61 -24.11
CA VAL A 205 3.00 -11.00 -24.02
C VAL A 205 2.55 -11.74 -25.28
N VAL A 206 3.55 -12.16 -26.05
CA VAL A 206 3.37 -12.82 -27.34
C VAL A 206 4.18 -14.12 -27.42
N THR A 207 3.77 -15.04 -28.28
CA THR A 207 4.56 -16.23 -28.59
C THR A 207 5.86 -15.85 -29.30
N ASN A 208 6.91 -16.65 -29.10
CA ASN A 208 8.22 -16.36 -29.67
C ASN A 208 8.35 -16.77 -31.15
N ASP A 209 7.41 -17.54 -31.68
CA ASP A 209 7.40 -18.00 -33.07
C ASP A 209 6.76 -16.97 -34.01
N PHE A 210 5.46 -16.76 -33.90
CA PHE A 210 4.67 -15.92 -34.81
C PHE A 210 4.25 -14.59 -34.18
N GLY A 211 4.55 -14.36 -32.89
CA GLY A 211 4.14 -13.14 -32.20
C GLY A 211 2.64 -13.14 -31.87
N ASP A 212 2.03 -14.32 -31.76
CA ASP A 212 0.62 -14.45 -31.43
C ASP A 212 0.36 -14.00 -30.00
N GLN A 213 -0.74 -13.30 -29.80
CA GLN A 213 -1.12 -12.79 -28.49
C GLN A 213 -1.47 -13.93 -27.53
N VAL A 214 -0.84 -13.95 -26.35
CA VAL A 214 -1.06 -15.01 -25.35
C VAL A 214 -2.25 -14.70 -24.43
N PHE A 215 -2.41 -13.43 -24.04
CA PHE A 215 -3.45 -12.98 -23.12
C PHE A 215 -4.32 -11.90 -23.76
N LYS A 216 -5.55 -11.71 -23.27
CA LYS A 216 -6.38 -10.61 -23.75
C LYS A 216 -5.68 -9.26 -23.52
N PRO A 217 -5.75 -8.30 -24.47
CA PRO A 217 -5.12 -7.00 -24.31
C PRO A 217 -5.94 -6.04 -23.41
N TYR A 218 -7.25 -6.30 -23.26
CA TYR A 218 -8.20 -5.49 -22.52
C TYR A 218 -9.43 -6.33 -22.12
N VAL A 219 -10.30 -5.74 -21.29
CA VAL A 219 -11.61 -6.28 -20.86
C VAL A 219 -12.76 -5.68 -21.65
#